data_AF-A0A4S4A4V2-F1
#
_entry.id   AF-A0A4S4A4V2-F1
#
_cell.length_a   1.000
_cell.length_b   1.000
_cell.length_c   1.000
_cell.angle_alpha   90.00
_cell.angle_beta   90.00
_cell.angle_gamma   90.00
#
_symmetry.space_group_name_H-M   'P 1'
#
loop_
_entity.id
_entity.type
_entity.pdbx_description
1 polymer ?
#
loop_
_entity_poly.entity_id
_entity_poly.type
_entity_poly.pdbx_seq_one_letter_code
_entity_poly.pdbx_strand_id
1 'polypeptide(L)'
;MMLLTVISVSAQSGADTATQNISTDSNVEYRLFSTKNMNIFIKLNTKNGQMWLVQWSTKGNESEVALSLVSRVPKEEEKNGRFFLYPTTNIYNFILLDQIDGRVWQVQWSVEPKDRMVVPIL
;
A
#
# COMPACT_ATOMS: atom_id res chain seq x y z
N MET A 1 19.75 52.53 -15.70
CA MET A 1 19.79 51.12 -16.11
C MET A 1 19.12 50.31 -15.01
N MET A 2 17.86 49.93 -15.21
CA MET A 2 17.07 49.24 -14.18
C MET A 2 17.24 47.73 -14.38
N LEU A 3 17.86 47.05 -13.41
CA LEU A 3 18.04 45.60 -13.44
C LEU A 3 16.70 44.93 -13.08
N LEU A 4 16.10 44.18 -14.01
CA LEU A 4 15.02 43.26 -13.70
C LEU A 4 15.63 41.95 -13.20
N THR A 5 15.42 41.65 -11.92
CA THR A 5 15.70 40.34 -11.34
C THR A 5 14.51 39.41 -11.62
N VAL A 6 14.74 38.37 -12.42
CA VAL A 6 13.74 37.34 -12.70
C VAL A 6 13.82 36.31 -11.57
N ILE A 7 12.78 36.23 -10.75
CA ILE A 7 12.67 35.19 -9.72
C ILE A 7 12.03 33.98 -10.38
N SER A 8 12.84 32.98 -10.72
CA SER A 8 12.34 31.67 -11.15
C SER A 8 11.80 30.93 -9.92
N VAL A 9 10.47 30.94 -9.73
CA VAL A 9 9.82 30.04 -8.77
C VAL A 9 9.65 28.68 -9.43
N SER A 10 10.54 27.75 -9.12
CA SER A 10 10.31 26.34 -9.40
C SER A 10 9.38 25.76 -8.34
N ALA A 11 8.09 25.65 -8.65
CA ALA A 11 7.16 24.81 -7.90
C ALA A 11 7.49 23.34 -8.20
N GLN A 12 8.43 22.78 -7.45
CA GLN A 12 8.69 21.34 -7.49
C GLN A 12 7.52 20.67 -6.77
N SER A 13 6.50 20.25 -7.52
CA SER A 13 5.49 19.33 -7.02
C SER A 13 6.18 17.99 -6.77
N GLY A 14 6.80 17.87 -5.60
CA GLY A 14 7.29 16.59 -5.12
C GLY A 14 6.14 15.60 -5.18
N ALA A 15 6.37 14.44 -5.79
CA ALA A 15 5.35 13.42 -5.86
C ALA A 15 5.15 12.85 -4.44
N ASP A 16 4.21 13.44 -3.68
CA ASP A 16 3.96 13.08 -2.28
C ASP A 16 3.50 11.63 -2.22
N THR A 17 4.35 10.73 -1.73
CA THR A 17 3.95 9.35 -1.40
C THR A 17 3.50 9.29 0.05
N ALA A 18 2.60 8.35 0.39
CA ALA A 18 2.14 8.21 1.77
C ALA A 18 3.32 7.84 2.68
N THR A 19 3.56 8.62 3.74
CA THR A 19 4.60 8.32 4.73
C THR A 19 4.29 7.01 5.43
N GLN A 20 5.20 6.04 5.28
CA GLN A 20 5.09 4.70 5.84
C GLN A 20 5.88 4.63 7.15
N ASN A 21 5.20 4.70 8.29
CA ASN A 21 5.82 4.48 9.61
C ASN A 21 5.74 2.99 9.96
N ILE A 22 6.59 2.19 9.34
CA ILE A 22 6.52 0.74 9.42
C ILE A 22 7.73 0.18 10.16
N SER A 23 7.49 -0.74 11.12
CA SER A 23 8.55 -1.46 11.84
C SER A 23 9.59 -2.07 10.88
N THR A 24 10.87 -1.98 11.22
CA THR A 24 11.97 -2.58 10.45
C THR A 24 12.07 -4.09 10.59
N ASP A 25 11.33 -4.70 11.52
CA ASP A 25 11.29 -6.15 11.69
C ASP A 25 10.67 -6.81 10.45
N SER A 26 11.47 -7.56 9.70
CA SER A 26 11.02 -8.29 8.52
C SER A 26 10.31 -9.60 8.85
N ASN A 27 10.35 -10.10 10.09
CA ASN A 27 9.82 -11.40 10.47
C ASN A 27 8.44 -11.34 11.17
N VAL A 28 7.61 -10.36 10.80
CA VAL A 28 6.25 -10.18 11.34
C VAL A 28 5.20 -10.82 10.44
N GLU A 29 4.14 -11.39 11.01
CA GLU A 29 3.03 -12.01 10.26
C GLU A 29 2.10 -10.97 9.61
N TYR A 30 1.84 -9.86 10.30
CA TYR A 30 0.97 -8.81 9.81
C TYR A 30 1.67 -7.46 9.79
N ARG A 31 1.36 -6.67 8.77
CA ARG A 31 1.87 -5.30 8.63
C ARG A 31 0.76 -4.39 8.15
N LEU A 32 0.71 -3.18 8.71
CA LEU A 32 -0.26 -2.15 8.34
C LEU A 32 0.43 -1.07 7.50
N PHE A 33 -0.18 -0.72 6.36
CA PHE A 33 0.32 0.28 5.43
C PHE A 33 -0.65 1.45 5.35
N SER A 34 -0.14 2.67 5.45
CA SER A 34 -0.96 3.88 5.30
C SER A 34 -1.29 4.11 3.84
N THR A 35 -2.54 4.46 3.54
CA THR A 35 -2.90 5.04 2.24
C THR A 35 -2.81 6.57 2.32
N LYS A 36 -2.97 7.28 1.20
CA LYS A 36 -3.13 8.74 1.25
C LYS A 36 -4.50 9.18 1.81
N ASN A 37 -5.45 8.25 1.94
CA ASN A 37 -6.66 8.52 2.68
C ASN A 37 -6.38 8.33 4.17
N MET A 38 -6.53 9.38 4.96
CA MET A 38 -6.18 9.38 6.39
C MET A 38 -6.91 8.30 7.21
N ASN A 39 -8.08 7.85 6.75
CA ASN A 39 -8.93 6.91 7.48
C ASN A 39 -8.72 5.47 7.06
N ILE A 40 -8.04 5.21 5.93
CA ILE A 40 -7.94 3.88 5.32
C ILE A 40 -6.49 3.40 5.32
N PHE A 41 -6.30 2.19 5.82
CA PHE A 41 -5.06 1.45 5.81
C PHE A 41 -5.23 0.11 5.09
N ILE A 42 -4.13 -0.47 4.64
CA ILE A 42 -4.10 -1.85 4.16
C ILE A 42 -3.37 -2.70 5.19
N LYS A 43 -4.08 -3.66 5.79
CA LYS A 43 -3.47 -4.73 6.61
C LYS A 43 -3.08 -5.88 5.69
N LEU A 44 -1.80 -6.21 5.65
CA LEU A 44 -1.23 -7.30 4.86
C LEU A 44 -0.86 -8.47 5.78
N ASN A 45 -1.29 -9.68 5.43
CA ASN A 45 -0.65 -10.91 5.89
C ASN A 45 0.62 -11.12 5.06
N THR A 46 1.77 -10.91 5.69
CA THR A 46 3.07 -10.96 5.02
C THR A 46 3.47 -12.38 4.64
N LYS A 47 2.82 -13.41 5.20
CA LYS A 47 3.11 -14.82 4.87
C LYS A 47 2.61 -15.21 3.50
N ASN A 48 1.45 -14.70 3.12
CA ASN A 48 0.68 -15.24 2.00
C ASN A 48 0.05 -14.20 1.07
N GLY A 49 0.15 -12.90 1.41
CA GLY A 49 -0.33 -11.82 0.56
C GLY A 49 -1.84 -11.59 0.61
N GLN A 50 -2.55 -12.21 1.56
CA GLN A 50 -3.93 -11.83 1.88
C GLN A 50 -3.95 -10.45 2.54
N MET A 51 -4.99 -9.67 2.29
CA MET A 51 -5.05 -8.30 2.78
C MET A 51 -6.48 -7.76 2.96
N TRP A 52 -6.58 -6.79 3.86
CA TRP A 52 -7.82 -6.15 4.28
C TRP A 52 -7.67 -4.63 4.27
N LEU A 53 -8.76 -3.94 3.98
CA LEU A 53 -8.90 -2.53 4.31
C LEU A 53 -9.27 -2.40 5.77
N VAL A 54 -8.52 -1.57 6.49
CA VAL A 54 -8.80 -1.18 7.87
C VAL A 54 -9.19 0.28 7.85
N GLN A 55 -10.44 0.56 8.22
CA GLN A 55 -10.97 1.90 8.38
C GLN A 55 -11.13 2.24 9.85
N TRP A 56 -10.60 3.39 10.28
CA TRP A 56 -10.86 3.93 11.62
C TRP A 56 -11.78 5.15 11.54
N SER A 57 -12.39 5.49 12.68
CA SER A 57 -13.29 6.61 12.83
C SER A 57 -13.40 7.03 14.31
N THR A 58 -14.03 8.18 14.53
CA THR A 58 -14.49 8.66 15.84
C THR A 58 -16.02 8.70 15.92
N LYS A 59 -16.71 8.26 14.86
CA LYS A 59 -18.15 8.39 14.66
C LYS A 59 -18.85 7.04 14.45
N GLY A 60 -18.19 5.91 14.68
CA GLY A 60 -18.84 4.59 14.69
C GLY A 60 -18.96 3.90 13.33
N ASN A 61 -18.02 4.15 12.40
CA ASN A 61 -17.93 3.44 11.11
C ASN A 61 -16.54 2.82 10.90
N GLU A 62 -15.91 2.39 11.99
CA GLU A 62 -14.70 1.58 11.98
C GLU A 62 -15.02 0.22 11.35
N SER A 63 -14.16 -0.27 10.47
CA SER A 63 -14.38 -1.58 9.84
C SER A 63 -13.09 -2.22 9.38
N GLU A 64 -13.12 -3.54 9.27
CA GLU A 64 -12.12 -4.32 8.58
C GLU A 64 -12.81 -5.15 7.51
N VAL A 65 -12.48 -4.91 6.24
CA VAL A 65 -13.11 -5.61 5.10
C VAL A 65 -12.05 -6.20 4.18
N ALA A 66 -12.33 -7.38 3.62
CA ALA A 66 -11.40 -8.04 2.72
C ALA A 66 -11.11 -7.17 1.48
N LEU A 67 -9.83 -6.97 1.19
CA LEU A 67 -9.38 -6.46 -0.11
C LEU A 67 -9.06 -7.63 -1.03
N SER A 68 -8.33 -8.64 -0.53
CA SER A 68 -8.13 -9.90 -1.24
C SER A 68 -7.85 -11.02 -0.26
N LEU A 69 -8.60 -12.11 -0.35
CA LEU A 69 -8.39 -13.34 0.43
C LEU A 69 -7.65 -14.42 -0.37
N VAL A 70 -7.24 -14.10 -1.60
CA VAL A 70 -6.49 -15.04 -2.44
C VAL A 70 -5.05 -15.08 -1.94
N SER A 71 -4.62 -16.26 -1.48
CA SER A 71 -3.21 -16.51 -1.19
C SER A 71 -2.38 -16.46 -2.46
N ARG A 72 -1.18 -15.88 -2.39
CA ARG A 72 -0.23 -15.82 -3.51
C ARG A 72 0.68 -17.06 -3.60
N VAL A 73 0.64 -17.88 -2.56
CA VAL A 73 1.53 -19.03 -2.35
C VAL A 73 0.76 -20.18 -1.70
N PRO A 74 1.20 -21.43 -1.88
CA PRO A 74 0.64 -22.54 -1.13
C PRO A 74 1.12 -22.51 0.33
N LYS A 75 0.44 -23.26 1.20
CA LYS A 75 0.61 -23.16 2.67
C LYS A 75 2.03 -23.53 3.12
N GLU A 76 2.65 -24.47 2.44
CA GLU A 76 4.00 -24.97 2.68
C GLU A 76 5.10 -23.93 2.36
N GLU A 77 4.78 -22.89 1.58
CA GLU A 77 5.72 -21.81 1.26
C GLU A 77 5.41 -20.51 2.00
N GLU A 78 4.45 -20.52 2.92
CA GLU A 78 4.16 -19.37 3.78
C GLU A 78 5.37 -19.04 4.66
N LYS A 79 5.81 -17.78 4.65
CA LYS A 79 6.92 -17.32 5.48
C LYS A 79 6.69 -15.88 5.93
N ASN A 80 6.82 -15.61 7.22
CA ASN A 80 6.72 -14.25 7.75
C ASN A 80 7.65 -13.32 6.96
N GLY A 81 7.10 -12.18 6.56
CA GLY A 81 7.84 -11.20 5.78
C GLY A 81 8.00 -11.51 4.30
N ARG A 82 7.42 -12.58 3.75
CA ARG A 82 7.53 -12.86 2.31
C ARG A 82 6.98 -11.71 1.47
N PHE A 83 5.82 -11.17 1.84
CA PHE A 83 5.15 -10.13 1.08
C PHE A 83 5.31 -8.74 1.71
N PHE A 84 5.51 -7.73 0.86
CA PHE A 84 5.58 -6.32 1.27
C PHE A 84 4.85 -5.41 0.26
N LEU A 85 4.18 -4.36 0.75
CA LEU A 85 3.50 -3.37 -0.09
C LEU A 85 4.33 -2.10 -0.23
N TYR A 86 4.47 -1.62 -1.46
CA TYR A 86 5.10 -0.34 -1.78
C TYR A 86 4.02 0.64 -2.25
N PRO A 87 3.89 1.82 -1.61
CA PRO A 87 2.94 2.83 -2.03
C PRO A 87 3.34 3.41 -3.38
N THR A 88 2.37 3.77 -4.20
CA THR A 88 2.59 4.58 -5.40
C THR A 88 2.22 6.03 -5.15
N THR A 89 2.47 6.89 -6.13
CA THR A 89 1.98 8.28 -6.12
C THR A 89 0.46 8.34 -6.34
N ASN A 90 -0.16 7.29 -6.87
CA ASN A 90 -1.61 7.17 -7.00
C ASN A 90 -2.21 6.65 -5.68
N ILE A 91 -3.24 7.33 -5.18
CA ILE A 91 -3.80 7.05 -3.85
C ILE A 91 -4.39 5.64 -3.73
N TYR A 92 -4.88 5.09 -4.84
CA TYR A 92 -5.58 3.81 -4.90
C TYR A 92 -4.66 2.62 -5.15
N ASN A 93 -3.41 2.85 -5.53
CA ASN A 93 -2.53 1.81 -6.07
C ASN A 93 -1.28 1.58 -5.21
N PHE A 94 -0.94 0.31 -5.03
CA PHE A 94 0.27 -0.20 -4.41
C PHE A 94 0.90 -1.28 -5.29
N ILE A 95 2.18 -1.54 -5.07
CA ILE A 95 2.89 -2.70 -5.63
C ILE A 95 3.10 -3.70 -4.49
N LEU A 96 2.57 -4.91 -4.66
CA LEU A 96 2.91 -6.04 -3.79
C LEU A 96 4.15 -6.72 -4.36
N LEU A 97 5.18 -6.91 -3.54
CA LEU A 97 6.39 -7.65 -3.87
C LEU A 97 6.44 -8.94 -3.07
N ASP A 98 6.65 -10.07 -3.75
CA ASP A 98 7.21 -11.27 -3.14
C ASP A 98 8.71 -11.06 -2.96
N GLN A 99 9.15 -10.85 -1.73
CA GLN A 99 10.54 -10.57 -1.39
C GLN A 99 11.45 -11.81 -1.50
N ILE A 100 10.89 -13.00 -1.77
CA ILE A 100 11.66 -14.24 -1.93
C ILE A 100 11.93 -14.52 -3.41
N ASP A 101 10.90 -14.49 -4.25
CA ASP A 101 11.02 -14.88 -5.67
C ASP A 101 10.87 -13.72 -6.67
N GLY A 102 10.57 -12.51 -6.19
CA GLY A 102 10.55 -11.29 -6.99
C GLY A 102 9.28 -11.08 -7.82
N ARG A 103 8.27 -11.95 -7.71
CA ARG A 103 6.98 -11.72 -8.36
C ARG A 103 6.31 -10.46 -7.80
N VAL A 104 5.61 -9.76 -8.69
CA VAL A 104 4.97 -8.48 -8.37
C VAL A 104 3.50 -8.45 -8.79
N TRP A 105 2.69 -7.75 -8.01
CA TRP A 105 1.28 -7.52 -8.31
C TRP A 105 0.93 -6.05 -8.16
N GLN A 106 0.07 -5.56 -9.04
CA GLN A 106 -0.65 -4.32 -8.81
C GLN A 106 -1.76 -4.59 -7.81
N VAL A 107 -1.82 -3.79 -6.76
CA VAL A 107 -2.88 -3.79 -5.76
C VAL A 107 -3.66 -2.49 -5.91
N GLN A 108 -4.94 -2.59 -6.22
CA GLN A 108 -5.88 -1.47 -6.22
C GLN A 108 -6.89 -1.64 -5.09
N TRP A 109 -7.02 -0.62 -4.25
CA TRP A 109 -8.06 -0.56 -3.25
C TRP A 109 -9.20 0.38 -3.65
N SER A 110 -10.41 0.04 -3.19
CA SER A 110 -11.59 0.89 -3.30
C SER A 110 -12.55 0.58 -2.15
N VAL A 111 -13.34 1.58 -1.76
CA VAL A 111 -14.50 1.36 -0.88
C VAL A 111 -15.53 0.45 -1.56
N GLU A 112 -15.67 0.56 -2.88
CA GLU A 112 -16.52 -0.27 -3.71
C GLU A 112 -15.86 -1.64 -3.96
N PRO A 113 -16.45 -2.76 -3.50
CA PRO A 113 -15.84 -4.08 -3.63
C PRO A 113 -15.50 -4.49 -5.07
N LYS A 114 -16.34 -4.10 -6.04
CA LYS A 114 -16.17 -4.41 -7.46
C LYS A 114 -14.94 -3.76 -8.10
N ASP A 115 -14.42 -2.69 -7.49
CA ASP A 115 -13.28 -1.92 -8.01
C ASP A 115 -11.96 -2.29 -7.29
N ARG A 116 -11.99 -3.32 -6.43
CA ARG A 116 -10.81 -3.86 -5.77
C ARG A 116 -10.13 -4.87 -6.68
N MET A 117 -8.80 -4.81 -6.73
CA MET A 117 -8.03 -5.67 -7.63
C MET A 117 -6.68 -6.03 -7.03
N VAL A 118 -6.25 -7.27 -7.23
CA VAL A 118 -4.85 -7.69 -7.05
C VAL A 118 -4.48 -8.55 -8.24
N VAL A 119 -3.67 -8.02 -9.16
CA VAL A 119 -3.33 -8.68 -10.43
C VAL A 119 -1.82 -8.74 -10.63
N PRO A 120 -1.26 -9.84 -11.16
CA PRO A 120 0.15 -9.93 -11.47
C PRO A 120 0.58 -8.86 -12.47
N ILE A 121 1.78 -8.32 -12.29
CA ILE A 121 2.46 -7.49 -13.30
C ILE A 121 3.43 -8.44 -14.03
N LEU A 122 3.18 -8.67 -15.31
CA LEU A 122 4.00 -9.51 -16.21
C LEU A 122 4.89 -8.64 -17.09
#